data_AF-A0A0H5Q154-F1
#
_entry.id   AF-A0A0H5Q154-F1
#
_cell.length_a   1.000
_cell.length_b   1.000
_cell.length_c   1.000
_cell.angle_alpha   90.00
_cell.angle_beta   90.00
_cell.angle_gamma   90.00
#
_symmetry.space_group_name_H-M   'P 1'
#
loop_
_entity.id
_entity.type
_entity.pdbx_description
1 polymer ?
#
loop_
_entity_poly.entity_id
_entity_poly.type
_entity_poly.pdbx_seq_one_letter_code
_entity_poly.pdbx_strand_id
1 'polypeptide(L)' 'MAKTKTSAAVKNRYAAKAYDRLSVIVPKGQRETVEAIAAKHGETISGIFCKALLTLEGLTDWPVKAEDPEQ' A
#
# COMPACT_ATOMS: atom_id res chain seq x y z
N MET A 1 -30.17 12.66 -11.98
CA MET A 1 -29.05 11.74 -12.24
C MET A 1 -28.66 11.04 -10.94
N ALA A 2 -29.19 9.85 -10.68
CA ALA A 2 -28.86 9.11 -9.45
C ALA A 2 -27.45 8.49 -9.59
N LYS A 3 -26.51 8.95 -8.77
CA LYS A 3 -25.13 8.42 -8.72
C LYS A 3 -25.21 6.94 -8.36
N THR A 4 -25.01 6.07 -9.34
CA THR A 4 -24.97 4.61 -9.15
C THR A 4 -23.96 4.33 -8.05
N LYS A 5 -24.43 3.90 -6.89
CA LYS A 5 -23.56 3.55 -5.76
C LYS A 5 -22.80 2.30 -6.20
N THR A 6 -21.58 2.46 -6.71
CA THR A 6 -20.65 1.35 -6.89
C THR A 6 -20.58 0.62 -5.55
N SER A 7 -21.17 -0.57 -5.50
CA SER A 7 -21.30 -1.33 -4.25
C SER A 7 -19.91 -1.56 -3.67
N ALA A 8 -19.78 -1.51 -2.33
CA ALA A 8 -18.53 -1.83 -1.64
C ALA A 8 -17.97 -3.19 -2.08
N ALA A 9 -18.84 -4.11 -2.51
CA ALA A 9 -18.47 -5.39 -3.11
C ALA A 9 -17.59 -5.26 -4.37
N VAL A 10 -17.87 -4.28 -5.24
CA VAL A 10 -17.08 -4.06 -6.48
C VAL A 10 -15.68 -3.55 -6.14
N LYS A 11 -15.57 -2.63 -5.17
CA LYS A 11 -14.29 -2.10 -4.70
C LYS A 11 -13.43 -3.20 -4.06
N ASN A 12 -14.04 -4.08 -3.26
CA ASN A 12 -13.34 -5.21 -2.66
C ASN A 12 -12.89 -6.24 -3.72
N ARG A 13 -13.70 -6.49 -4.76
CA ARG A 13 -13.30 -7.37 -5.87
C ARG A 13 -12.10 -6.83 -6.64
N TYR A 14 -12.09 -5.53 -6.94
CA TYR A 14 -10.92 -4.90 -7.57
C TYR A 14 -9.70 -4.94 -6.64
N ALA A 15 -9.88 -4.58 -5.37
CA ALA A 15 -8.80 -4.61 -4.39
C ALA A 15 -8.16 -6.01 -4.27
N ALA A 16 -8.97 -7.08 -4.24
CA ALA A 16 -8.47 -8.45 -4.19
C ALA A 16 -7.81 -8.93 -5.49
N LYS A 17 -8.17 -8.35 -6.64
CA LYS A 17 -7.55 -8.69 -7.94
C LYS A 17 -6.21 -7.98 -8.14
N ALA A 18 -6.12 -6.73 -7.71
CA ALA A 18 -4.98 -5.85 -8.02
C ALA A 18 -3.97 -5.71 -6.86
N TYR A 19 -4.34 -6.07 -5.63
CA TYR A 19 -3.50 -5.86 -4.46
C TYR A 19 -3.54 -7.06 -3.51
N ASP A 20 -2.37 -7.47 -3.04
CA ASP A 20 -2.26 -8.30 -1.85
C ASP A 20 -2.45 -7.43 -0.60
N ARG A 21 -3.43 -7.77 0.23
CA ARG A 21 -3.75 -7.00 1.44
C ARG A 21 -2.95 -7.52 2.63
N LEU A 22 -1.91 -6.79 3.02
CA LEU A 22 -1.15 -7.06 4.24
C LEU A 22 -1.73 -6.28 5.42
N SER A 23 -2.08 -7.00 6.50
CA SER A 23 -2.46 -6.38 7.78
C SER A 23 -1.26 -6.46 8.73
N VAL A 24 -0.65 -5.32 9.01
CA VAL A 24 0.47 -5.23 9.96
C VAL A 24 -0.06 -4.75 11.31
N ILE A 25 0.23 -5.53 12.36
CA ILE A 25 -0.07 -5.16 13.73
C ILE A 25 1.21 -4.61 14.34
N VAL A 26 1.22 -3.32 14.65
CA VAL A 26 2.29 -2.65 15.39
C VAL A 26 1.88 -2.44 16.85
N PRO A 27 2.82 -2.49 17.80
CA PRO A 27 2.55 -2.14 19.19
C PRO A 27 1.93 -0.74 19.31
N LYS A 28 1.07 -0.54 20.32
CA LYS A 28 0.47 0.78 20.57
C LYS A 28 1.55 1.87 20.72
N GLY A 29 1.31 3.03 20.13
CA GLY A 29 2.23 4.17 20.13
C GLY A 29 3.27 4.14 19.00
N GLN A 30 3.61 2.97 18.46
CA GLN A 30 4.61 2.87 17.39
C GLN A 30 4.09 3.35 16.03
N ARG A 31 2.77 3.52 15.87
CA ARG A 31 2.19 4.07 14.64
C ARG A 31 2.71 5.48 14.35
N GLU A 32 2.83 6.32 15.37
CA GLU A 32 3.36 7.69 15.21
C GLU A 32 4.84 7.68 14.80
N THR A 33 5.61 6.75 15.35
CA THR A 33 7.01 6.54 14.95
C THR A 33 7.11 6.12 13.49
N VAL A 34 6.28 5.18 13.05
CA VAL A 34 6.23 4.72 11.65
C VAL A 34 5.79 5.86 10.72
N GLU A 35 4.81 6.66 11.14
CA GLU A 35 4.32 7.82 10.39
C GLU A 35 5.39 8.93 10.30
N ALA A 36 6.13 9.19 11.38
CA ALA A 36 7.23 10.14 11.38
C ALA A 36 8.40 9.68 10.49
N ILE A 37 8.72 8.38 10.47
CA ILE A 37 9.71 7.82 9.54
C ILE A 37 9.20 7.97 8.10
N ALA A 38 7.95 7.62 7.83
CA ALA A 38 7.35 7.76 6.51
C ALA A 38 7.41 9.23 6.02
N ALA A 39 7.02 10.19 6.88
CA ALA A 39 7.09 11.63 6.58
C ALA A 39 8.51 12.11 6.30
N LYS A 40 9.52 11.63 7.04
CA LYS A 40 10.94 11.95 6.78
C LYS A 40 11.41 11.46 5.40
N HIS A 41 10.87 10.36 4.93
CA HIS A 41 11.20 9.79 3.62
C HIS A 41 10.27 10.26 2.49
N GLY A 42 9.31 11.15 2.77
CA GLY A 42 8.32 11.62 1.80
C GLY A 42 7.38 10.51 1.32
N GLU A 43 7.25 9.43 2.10
CA GLU A 43 6.53 8.22 1.74
C GLU A 43 5.30 8.01 2.64
N THR A 44 4.43 7.10 2.23
CA THR A 44 3.34 6.64 3.08
C THR A 44 3.79 5.48 3.97
N ILE A 45 3.00 5.15 5.01
CA ILE A 45 3.26 3.96 5.86
C ILE A 45 3.41 2.70 5.00
N SER A 46 2.59 2.54 3.96
CA SER A 46 2.72 1.40 3.05
C SER A 46 4.00 1.49 2.20
N GLY A 47 4.34 2.69 1.71
CA GLY A 47 5.53 2.92 0.90
C GLY A 47 6.83 2.66 1.66
N ILE A 48 6.92 3.10 2.92
CA ILE A 48 8.09 2.83 3.76
C ILE A 48 8.23 1.34 4.10
N PHE A 49 7.12 0.61 4.28
CA PHE A 49 7.17 -0.84 4.46
C PHE A 49 7.73 -1.54 3.22
N CYS A 50 7.27 -1.18 2.02
CA CYS A 50 7.82 -1.72 0.77
C CYS A 50 9.30 -1.36 0.59
N LYS A 51 9.69 -0.10 0.87
CA LYS A 51 11.09 0.32 0.81
C LYS A 51 11.99 -0.35 1.84
N ALA A 52 11.48 -0.62 3.04
CA ALA A 52 12.22 -1.35 4.06
C ALA A 52 12.49 -2.80 3.61
N LEU A 53 11.50 -3.46 3.02
CA LEU A 53 11.67 -4.80 2.43
C LEU A 53 12.70 -4.80 1.29
N LEU A 54 12.61 -3.83 0.39
CA LEU A 54 13.58 -3.62 -0.69
C LEU A 54 15.01 -3.45 -0.16
N THR A 55 15.18 -2.57 0.82
CA THR A 55 16.49 -2.25 1.40
C THR A 55 17.10 -3.45 2.14
N LEU A 56 16.28 -4.24 2.84
CA LEU A 56 16.73 -5.43 3.58
C LEU A 56 17.27 -6.52 2.66
N GLU A 57 16.61 -6.75 1.53
CA GLU A 57 17.01 -7.76 0.55
C GLU A 57 18.02 -7.23 -0.48
N GLY A 58 18.34 -5.92 -0.44
CA GLY A 58 19.19 -5.28 -1.44
C GLY A 58 18.54 -5.20 -2.83
N LEU A 59 17.22 -5.36 -2.91
CA LEU A 59 16.46 -5.18 -4.13
C LEU A 59 16.25 -3.68 -4.38
N THR A 60 16.40 -3.25 -5.62
CA THR A 60 16.14 -1.87 -6.06
C THR A 60 14.73 -1.69 -6.62
N ASP A 61 14.07 -2.77 -7.06
CA ASP A 61 12.76 -2.70 -7.71
C ASP A 61 11.86 -3.88 -7.31
N TRP A 62 10.80 -3.57 -6.57
CA TRP A 62 9.79 -4.50 -6.06
C TRP A 62 8.55 -3.73 -5.57
N PRO A 63 7.34 -4.06 -6.05
CA PRO A 63 7.09 -4.82 -7.27
C PRO A 63 7.32 -3.90 -8.47
N VAL A 64 7.94 -4.44 -9.53
CA VAL A 64 7.73 -3.90 -10.87
C VAL A 64 6.22 -4.07 -11.10
N LYS A 65 5.44 -2.99 -10.93
CA LYS A 65 4.10 -2.97 -11.49
C LYS A 65 4.32 -3.21 -12.97
N ALA A 66 3.96 -4.40 -13.46
CA ALA A 66 3.63 -4.52 -14.87
C ALA A 66 2.61 -3.40 -15.10
N GLU A 67 3.02 -2.41 -15.89
CA GLU A 67 2.21 -1.26 -16.27
C GLU A 67 0.78 -1.77 -16.48
N ASP A 68 -0.21 -1.24 -15.75
CA ASP A 68 -1.62 -1.47 -16.09
C ASP A 68 -1.79 -0.91 -17.51
N PRO A 69 -1.87 -1.74 -18.56
CA PRO A 69 -2.29 -1.26 -19.85
C PRO A 69 -3.81 -1.16 -19.74
N GLU A 70 -4.32 0.07 -19.76
CA GLU A 70 -5.75 0.40 -19.74
C GLU A 70 -6.43 0.44 -18.36
N GLN A 71 -6.51 1.65 -17.79
CA GLN A 71 -7.81 2.28 -17.47
C GLN A 71 -7.78 3.77 -17.79
#